data_AF-A0A2G6LM62-F1
#
_entry.id   AF-A0A2G6LM62-F1
#
_cell.length_a   1.000
_cell.length_b   1.000
_cell.length_c   1.000
_cell.angle_alpha   90.00
_cell.angle_beta   90.00
_cell.angle_gamma   90.00
#
_symmetry.space_group_name_H-M   'P 1'
#
loop_
_entity.id
_entity.type
_entity.pdbx_description
1 polymer ?
#
loop_
_entity_poly.entity_id
_entity_poly.type
_entity_poly.pdbx_seq_one_letter_code
_entity_poly.pdbx_strand_id
1 'polypeptide(L)'
;MSRGIIVKDLLLAGNFLSVVEEKNLVGVEPFTTVIVEWKSEIVLRQLVWDGREKHLVKLPLKPRIWSSATLYDSEVRKMREEWFKNWQQNNDFTPKDILKFHKTAGIGDPFIDVMMDRKVGGTVSITSFALLSGKIDTFYEGIITKT
;
A
#
# COMPACT_ATOMS: atom_id res chain seq x y z
N MET A 1 -11.10 -18.53 4.80
CA MET A 1 -11.37 -17.07 4.66
C MET A 1 -10.21 -16.44 3.89
N SER A 2 -10.46 -15.53 2.95
CA SER A 2 -9.39 -14.91 2.14
C SER A 2 -9.14 -13.45 2.54
N ARG A 3 -7.94 -12.95 2.24
CA ARG A 3 -7.55 -11.55 2.46
C ARG A 3 -8.52 -10.56 1.79
N GLY A 4 -9.03 -10.90 0.59
CA GLY A 4 -9.99 -10.06 -0.12
C GLY A 4 -11.36 -9.95 0.56
N ILE A 5 -11.82 -10.98 1.26
CA ILE A 5 -13.07 -10.93 2.03
C ILE A 5 -12.90 -10.01 3.23
N ILE A 6 -11.76 -10.10 3.93
CA ILE A 6 -11.46 -9.24 5.09
C ILE A 6 -11.46 -7.76 4.69
N VAL A 7 -10.86 -7.40 3.56
CA VAL A 7 -10.89 -6.02 3.05
C VAL A 7 -12.32 -5.55 2.80
N LYS A 8 -13.17 -6.38 2.18
CA LYS A 8 -14.59 -6.05 1.96
C LYS A 8 -15.32 -5.83 3.28
N ASP A 9 -15.10 -6.69 4.26
CA ASP A 9 -15.76 -6.59 5.56
C ASP A 9 -15.34 -5.32 6.31
N LEU A 10 -14.06 -4.93 6.21
CA LEU A 10 -13.56 -3.66 6.76
C LEU A 10 -14.19 -2.44 6.06
N LEU A 11 -14.38 -2.50 4.74
CA LEU A 11 -14.98 -1.42 3.95
C LEU A 11 -16.48 -1.24 4.23
N LEU A 12 -17.21 -2.33 4.48
CA LEU A 12 -18.64 -2.31 4.77
C LEU A 12 -18.95 -1.97 6.23
N ALA A 13 -17.94 -1.97 7.10
CA ALA A 13 -18.10 -1.73 8.52
C ALA A 13 -18.47 -0.27 8.82
N GLY A 14 -19.54 -0.05 9.59
CA GLY A 14 -19.81 1.27 10.18
C GLY A 14 -18.71 1.70 11.17
N ASN A 15 -18.13 0.72 11.88
CA ASN A 15 -16.94 0.88 12.70
C ASN A 15 -15.95 -0.25 12.39
N PHE A 16 -14.91 0.04 11.62
CA PHE A 16 -13.91 -0.97 11.25
C PHE A 16 -13.14 -1.50 12.48
N LEU A 17 -13.01 -0.73 13.58
CA LEU A 17 -12.30 -1.18 14.79
C LEU A 17 -12.98 -2.40 15.40
N SER A 18 -14.31 -2.39 15.50
CA SER A 18 -15.09 -3.52 15.98
C SER A 18 -14.88 -4.75 15.09
N VAL A 19 -14.88 -4.57 13.77
CA VAL A 19 -14.59 -5.67 12.83
C VAL A 19 -13.16 -6.18 13.00
N VAL A 20 -12.17 -5.31 13.20
CA VAL A 20 -10.79 -5.74 13.47
C VAL A 20 -10.73 -6.57 14.75
N GLU A 21 -11.41 -6.15 15.82
CA GLU A 21 -11.39 -6.85 17.11
C GLU A 21 -12.05 -8.23 17.03
N GLU A 22 -13.30 -8.28 16.57
CA GLU A 22 -14.16 -9.47 16.62
C GLU A 22 -13.79 -10.55 15.59
N LYS A 23 -13.17 -10.16 14.48
CA LYS A 23 -13.03 -11.07 13.33
C LYS A 23 -11.96 -12.12 13.58
N ASN A 24 -12.33 -13.39 13.53
CA ASN A 24 -11.37 -14.49 13.66
C ASN A 24 -10.52 -14.61 12.39
N LEU A 25 -9.20 -14.46 12.54
CA LEU A 25 -8.22 -14.54 11.44
C LEU A 25 -7.40 -15.84 11.47
N VAL A 26 -7.74 -16.80 12.34
CA VAL A 26 -7.07 -18.11 12.39
C VAL A 26 -7.13 -18.78 11.02
N GLY A 27 -5.96 -19.19 10.53
CA GLY A 27 -5.80 -19.82 9.21
C GLY A 27 -5.80 -18.84 8.02
N VAL A 28 -5.87 -17.53 8.27
CA VAL A 28 -5.67 -16.51 7.24
C VAL A 28 -4.17 -16.20 7.14
N GLU A 29 -3.65 -16.15 5.91
CA GLU A 29 -2.26 -15.72 5.67
C GLU A 29 -1.99 -14.31 6.22
N PRO A 30 -0.78 -14.03 6.71
CA PRO A 30 -0.38 -12.70 7.17
C PRO A 30 -0.67 -11.61 6.13
N PHE A 31 -1.10 -10.45 6.61
CA PHE A 31 -1.36 -9.30 5.75
C PHE A 31 -1.15 -7.97 6.47
N THR A 32 -1.04 -6.92 5.67
CA THR A 32 -1.04 -5.53 6.14
C THR A 32 -2.16 -4.78 5.45
N THR A 33 -2.94 -4.03 6.22
CA THR A 33 -3.94 -3.09 5.72
C THR A 33 -3.57 -1.69 6.17
N VAL A 34 -3.43 -0.78 5.21
CA VAL A 34 -3.28 0.65 5.47
C VAL A 34 -4.66 1.28 5.39
N ILE A 35 -5.05 2.00 6.43
CA ILE A 35 -6.38 2.57 6.59
C ILE A 35 -6.23 4.08 6.70
N VAL A 36 -6.93 4.81 5.83
CA VAL A 36 -7.01 6.26 5.87
C VAL A 36 -8.47 6.61 6.16
N GLU A 37 -8.73 7.23 7.30
CA GLU A 37 -10.05 7.77 7.67
C GLU A 37 -10.02 9.28 7.46
N TRP A 38 -11.05 9.86 6.80
CA TRP A 38 -11.13 11.30 6.54
C TRP A 38 -12.50 11.87 6.97
N LYS A 39 -12.86 11.69 8.24
CA LYS A 39 -14.10 12.24 8.82
C LYS A 39 -13.89 13.70 9.23
N SER A 40 -13.80 13.99 10.52
CA SER A 40 -13.46 15.32 11.05
C SER A 40 -11.97 15.63 10.94
N GLU A 41 -11.12 14.61 11.04
CA GLU A 41 -9.68 14.67 10.85
C GLU A 41 -9.21 13.52 9.97
N ILE A 42 -8.02 13.68 9.36
CA ILE A 42 -7.34 12.60 8.65
C ILE A 42 -6.62 11.74 9.67
N VAL A 43 -6.94 10.44 9.71
CA VAL A 43 -6.28 9.46 10.58
C VAL A 43 -5.69 8.36 9.72
N LEU A 44 -4.37 8.16 9.83
CA LEU A 44 -3.67 7.03 9.23
C LEU A 44 -3.50 5.93 10.26
N ARG A 45 -3.89 4.71 9.91
CA ARG A 45 -3.69 3.52 10.73
C ARG A 45 -3.10 2.40 9.91
N GLN A 46 -2.42 1.50 10.59
CA GLN A 46 -1.93 0.26 10.01
C GLN A 46 -2.40 -0.91 10.87
N LEU A 47 -3.02 -1.87 10.21
CA LEU A 47 -3.32 -3.18 10.77
C LEU A 47 -2.34 -4.19 10.17
N VAL A 48 -1.58 -4.88 11.02
CA VAL A 48 -0.77 -6.03 10.62
C VAL A 48 -1.36 -7.27 11.30
N TRP A 49 -1.80 -8.23 10.49
CA TRP A 49 -2.04 -9.59 10.96
C TRP A 49 -0.78 -10.39 10.66
N ASP A 50 -0.07 -10.83 11.70
CA ASP A 50 1.19 -11.57 11.54
C ASP A 50 1.02 -13.09 11.46
N GLY A 51 -0.24 -13.56 11.46
CA GLY A 51 -0.60 -14.98 11.50
C GLY A 51 -0.93 -15.50 12.90
N ARG A 52 -0.70 -14.69 13.95
CA ARG A 52 -0.98 -15.04 15.35
C ARG A 52 -1.77 -13.95 16.06
N GLU A 53 -1.38 -12.70 15.90
CA GLU A 53 -1.97 -11.55 16.56
C GLU A 53 -2.18 -10.37 15.61
N LYS A 54 -3.11 -9.50 16.00
CA LYS A 54 -3.47 -8.28 15.25
C LYS A 54 -2.74 -7.10 15.88
N HIS A 55 -1.89 -6.45 15.10
CA HIS A 55 -1.20 -5.23 15.49
C HIS A 55 -1.87 -4.04 14.82
N LEU A 56 -2.67 -3.29 15.59
CA LEU A 56 -3.31 -2.07 15.10
C LEU A 56 -2.61 -0.85 15.70
N VAL A 57 -2.06 0.00 14.85
CA VAL A 57 -1.34 1.22 15.26
C VAL A 57 -1.86 2.45 14.54
N LYS A 58 -2.01 3.56 15.29
CA LYS A 58 -2.19 4.91 14.69
C LYS A 58 -0.82 5.42 14.27
N LEU A 59 -0.69 5.80 13.00
CA LEU A 59 0.54 6.31 12.43
C LEU A 59 0.51 7.84 12.33
N PRO A 60 1.67 8.52 12.43
CA PRO A 60 1.75 9.92 12.09
C PRO A 60 1.48 10.13 10.60
N LEU A 61 0.85 11.25 10.24
CA LEU A 61 0.61 11.68 8.86
C LEU A 61 1.93 12.16 8.23
N LYS A 62 2.78 11.20 7.90
CA LYS A 62 4.05 11.40 7.21
C LYS A 62 4.11 10.48 6.00
N PRO A 63 4.77 10.89 4.92
CA PRO A 63 4.90 10.04 3.73
C PRO A 63 5.60 8.73 4.07
N ARG A 64 5.10 7.63 3.50
CA ARG A 64 5.56 6.26 3.76
C ARG A 64 5.45 5.43 2.49
N ILE A 65 6.35 4.46 2.35
CA ILE A 65 6.30 3.41 1.34
C ILE A 65 6.12 2.07 2.05
N TRP A 66 5.28 1.20 1.50
CA TRP A 66 5.11 -0.17 1.96
C TRP A 66 5.59 -1.13 0.88
N SER A 67 6.29 -2.18 1.31
CA SER A 67 6.75 -3.26 0.45
C SER A 67 6.29 -4.58 1.05
N SER A 68 5.76 -5.48 0.23
CA SER A 68 5.26 -6.77 0.72
C SER A 68 6.39 -7.62 1.30
N ALA A 69 6.26 -8.01 2.56
CA ALA A 69 7.23 -8.89 3.23
C ALA A 69 7.27 -10.30 2.63
N THR A 70 6.24 -10.71 1.87
CA THR A 70 6.22 -12.00 1.17
C THR A 70 6.89 -11.94 -0.20
N LEU A 71 7.12 -10.74 -0.75
CA LEU A 71 7.70 -10.56 -2.09
C LEU A 71 9.14 -10.04 -2.05
N TYR A 72 9.51 -9.36 -0.97
CA TYR A 72 10.79 -8.66 -0.84
C TYR A 72 11.41 -8.94 0.53
N ASP A 73 12.67 -9.33 0.53
CA ASP A 73 13.47 -9.45 1.73
C ASP A 73 13.77 -8.08 2.36
N SER A 74 14.46 -8.10 3.50
CA SER A 74 14.83 -6.89 4.23
C SER A 74 15.74 -5.94 3.43
N GLU A 75 16.60 -6.47 2.55
CA GLU A 75 17.54 -5.67 1.78
C GLU A 75 16.79 -4.88 0.70
N VAL A 76 15.95 -5.55 -0.08
CA VAL A 76 15.13 -4.91 -1.12
C VAL A 76 14.17 -3.89 -0.51
N ARG A 77 13.58 -4.20 0.66
CA ARG A 77 12.73 -3.24 1.39
C ARG A 77 13.50 -1.99 1.78
N LYS A 78 14.71 -2.14 2.32
CA LYS A 78 15.57 -1.02 2.69
C LYS A 78 15.96 -0.18 1.47
N MET A 79 16.31 -0.81 0.36
CA MET A 79 16.60 -0.10 -0.90
C MET A 79 15.41 0.77 -1.35
N ARG A 80 14.18 0.24 -1.29
CA ARG A 80 12.97 0.99 -1.65
C ARG A 80 12.68 2.14 -0.70
N GLU A 81 12.92 1.95 0.60
CA GLU A 81 12.83 3.03 1.60
C GLU A 81 13.85 4.15 1.31
N GLU A 82 15.07 3.80 0.91
CA GLU A 82 16.11 4.75 0.51
C GLU A 82 15.75 5.48 -0.79
N TRP A 83 15.25 4.78 -1.81
CA TRP A 83 14.76 5.40 -3.05
C TRP A 83 13.63 6.39 -2.76
N PHE A 84 12.68 6.00 -1.92
CA PHE A 84 11.59 6.88 -1.53
C PHE A 84 12.11 8.08 -0.73
N LYS A 85 13.03 7.90 0.21
CA LYS A 85 13.67 9.00 0.95
C LYS A 85 14.37 9.99 0.02
N ASN A 86 15.15 9.49 -0.94
CA ASN A 86 15.84 10.32 -1.91
C ASN A 86 14.86 11.04 -2.84
N TRP A 87 13.80 10.37 -3.28
CA TRP A 87 12.75 11.00 -4.10
C TRP A 87 12.08 12.16 -3.36
N GLN A 88 11.71 11.97 -2.09
CA GLN A 88 11.09 13.00 -1.25
C GLN A 88 11.94 14.27 -1.08
N GLN A 89 13.26 14.15 -1.14
CA GLN A 89 14.17 15.30 -1.00
C GLN A 89 14.28 16.13 -2.27
N ASN A 90 13.89 15.58 -3.42
CA ASN A 90 14.18 16.14 -4.74
C ASN A 90 12.91 16.37 -5.58
N ASN A 91 11.72 16.08 -5.05
CA ASN A 91 10.46 16.12 -5.81
C ASN A 91 9.31 16.63 -4.94
N ASP A 92 8.30 17.17 -5.62
CA ASP A 92 7.04 17.56 -5.01
C ASP A 92 6.08 16.37 -4.88
N PHE A 93 5.19 16.42 -3.90
CA PHE A 93 4.15 15.41 -3.69
C PHE A 93 2.94 15.61 -4.60
N THR A 94 3.17 15.93 -5.88
CA THR A 94 2.08 15.98 -6.86
C THR A 94 1.66 14.57 -7.26
N PRO A 95 0.38 14.33 -7.60
CA PRO A 95 -0.06 13.03 -8.10
C PRO A 95 0.78 12.54 -9.29
N LYS A 96 1.17 13.46 -10.19
CA LYS A 96 2.01 13.16 -11.35
C LYS A 96 3.40 12.66 -10.95
N ASP A 97 4.05 13.32 -10.00
CA ASP A 97 5.41 12.95 -9.58
C ASP A 97 5.43 11.67 -8.76
N ILE A 98 4.39 11.43 -7.93
CA ILE A 98 4.20 10.17 -7.22
C ILE A 98 3.99 9.01 -8.21
N LEU A 99 3.16 9.20 -9.23
CA LEU A 99 2.95 8.20 -10.29
C LEU A 99 4.24 7.94 -11.07
N LYS A 100 5.01 8.99 -11.39
CA LYS A 100 6.32 8.85 -12.04
C LYS A 100 7.26 8.02 -11.18
N PHE A 101 7.40 8.33 -9.89
CA PHE A 101 8.18 7.53 -8.95
C PHE A 101 7.75 6.06 -8.95
N HIS A 102 6.45 5.79 -8.87
CA HIS A 102 5.94 4.42 -8.86
C HIS A 102 6.32 3.61 -10.11
N LYS A 103 6.41 4.28 -11.26
CA LYS A 103 6.74 3.66 -12.55
C LYS A 103 8.24 3.52 -12.81
N THR A 104 9.07 4.40 -12.24
CA THR A 104 10.48 4.51 -12.65
C THR A 104 11.48 4.30 -11.51
N ALA A 105 11.05 4.24 -10.25
CA ALA A 105 11.98 4.07 -9.14
C ALA A 105 12.55 2.65 -9.10
N GLY A 106 13.87 2.57 -9.14
CA GLY A 106 14.57 1.30 -9.25
C GLY A 106 15.98 1.47 -9.78
N ILE A 107 16.60 0.34 -10.09
CA ILE A 107 17.93 0.25 -10.70
C ILE A 107 17.89 -0.44 -12.07
N GLY A 108 16.70 -0.66 -12.63
CA GLY A 108 16.49 -1.39 -13.88
C GLY A 108 16.39 -2.90 -13.68
N ASP A 109 16.24 -3.37 -12.43
CA ASP A 109 16.04 -4.79 -12.14
C ASP A 109 14.54 -5.08 -11.93
N PRO A 110 13.89 -5.82 -12.86
CA PRO A 110 12.46 -6.08 -12.83
C PRO A 110 11.97 -6.85 -11.59
N PHE A 111 12.87 -7.48 -10.84
CA PHE A 111 12.52 -8.24 -9.63
C PHE A 111 12.42 -7.36 -8.38
N ILE A 112 13.11 -6.22 -8.36
CA ILE A 112 13.28 -5.37 -7.17
C ILE A 112 12.79 -3.94 -7.37
N ASP A 113 12.71 -3.46 -8.62
CA ASP A 113 12.20 -2.13 -8.95
C ASP A 113 10.74 -1.95 -8.51
N VAL A 114 10.35 -0.72 -8.15
CA VAL A 114 9.01 -0.44 -7.59
C VAL A 114 7.90 -0.95 -8.50
N MET A 115 8.05 -0.76 -9.81
CA MET A 115 7.24 -1.40 -10.84
C MET A 115 7.78 -2.80 -11.14
N MET A 116 7.14 -3.83 -10.60
CA MET A 116 7.55 -5.22 -10.80
C MET A 116 7.17 -5.71 -12.21
N ASP A 117 8.10 -6.36 -12.91
CA ASP A 117 7.84 -7.00 -14.21
C ASP A 117 8.66 -8.30 -14.40
N ARG A 118 8.24 -9.38 -13.75
CA ARG A 118 8.98 -10.66 -13.77
C ARG A 118 8.65 -11.55 -14.97
N LYS A 119 7.97 -11.03 -16.01
CA LYS A 119 7.40 -11.76 -17.18
C LYS A 119 6.33 -12.82 -16.85
N VAL A 120 6.51 -13.58 -15.77
CA VAL A 120 5.55 -14.58 -15.24
C VAL A 120 4.64 -14.00 -14.16
N GLY A 121 4.68 -12.69 -13.96
CA GLY A 121 3.91 -11.95 -12.96
C GLY A 121 4.51 -10.57 -12.73
N GLY A 122 3.69 -9.62 -12.27
CA GLY A 122 4.14 -8.25 -12.07
C GLY A 122 3.00 -7.31 -11.76
N THR A 123 3.30 -6.01 -11.81
CA THR A 123 2.30 -4.95 -11.67
C THR A 123 1.34 -5.00 -12.84
N VAL A 124 0.07 -5.37 -12.58
CA VAL A 124 -0.99 -5.41 -13.59
C VAL A 124 -1.78 -4.11 -13.67
N SER A 125 -1.73 -3.28 -12.63
CA SER A 125 -2.36 -1.97 -12.61
C SER A 125 -1.75 -1.08 -11.54
N ILE A 126 -1.93 0.23 -11.72
CA ILE A 126 -1.63 1.26 -10.73
C ILE A 126 -2.93 2.01 -10.46
N THR A 127 -3.29 2.13 -9.19
CA THR A 127 -4.41 2.98 -8.74
C THR A 127 -3.87 4.02 -7.77
N SER A 128 -4.25 5.28 -7.96
CA SER A 128 -3.87 6.39 -7.08
C SER A 128 -5.11 7.16 -6.66
N PHE A 129 -5.17 7.53 -5.37
CA PHE A 129 -6.21 8.35 -4.79
C PHE A 129 -5.57 9.61 -4.21
N ALA A 130 -6.10 10.78 -4.54
CA ALA A 130 -5.64 12.06 -4.02
C ALA A 130 -6.82 12.82 -3.42
N LEU A 131 -6.80 13.04 -2.09
CA LEU A 131 -7.78 13.89 -1.42
C LEU A 131 -7.25 15.33 -1.43
N LEU A 132 -7.81 16.16 -2.31
CA LEU A 132 -7.42 17.56 -2.51
C LEU A 132 -8.63 18.46 -2.26
N SER A 133 -8.54 19.35 -1.27
CA SER A 133 -9.60 20.31 -0.93
C SER A 133 -10.98 19.66 -0.74
N GLY A 134 -11.02 18.49 -0.09
CA GLY A 134 -12.25 17.73 0.16
C GLY A 134 -12.80 16.94 -1.03
N LYS A 135 -12.11 16.94 -2.18
CA LYS A 135 -12.44 16.12 -3.35
C LYS A 135 -11.45 14.99 -3.50
N ILE A 136 -11.95 13.81 -3.86
CA ILE A 136 -11.11 12.66 -4.18
C ILE A 136 -10.92 12.63 -5.69
N ASP A 137 -9.69 12.84 -6.13
CA ASP A 137 -9.25 12.54 -7.49
C ASP A 137 -8.73 11.10 -7.54
N THR A 138 -9.09 10.38 -8.59
CA THR A 138 -8.75 8.96 -8.74
C THR A 138 -8.13 8.73 -10.11
N PHE A 139 -6.95 8.11 -10.10
CA PHE A 139 -6.27 7.65 -11.31
C PHE A 139 -6.22 6.13 -11.30
N TYR A 140 -6.54 5.53 -12.43
CA TYR A 140 -6.38 4.10 -12.68
C TYR A 140 -5.70 3.89 -14.02
N GLU A 141 -4.72 3.01 -14.04
CA GLU A 141 -4.04 2.57 -15.25
C GLU A 141 -3.84 1.06 -15.19
N GLY A 142 -4.43 0.35 -16.16
CA GLY A 142 -4.10 -1.04 -16.42
C GLY A 142 -2.77 -1.13 -17.15
N ILE A 143 -1.86 -1.97 -16.66
CA ILE A 143 -0.60 -2.28 -17.34
C ILE A 143 -0.85 -3.50 -18.22
N ILE A 144 -0.99 -3.26 -19.53
CA ILE A 144 -1.11 -4.33 -20.52
C ILE A 144 0.30 -4.82 -20.82
N THR A 145 0.68 -5.98 -20.27
CA THR A 145 1.87 -6.69 -20.71
C THR A 145 1.65 -7.13 -22.16
N LYS A 146 2.50 -6.65 -23.08
CA LYS A 146 2.54 -7.21 -24.43
C LYS A 146 3.03 -8.66 -24.29
N THR A 147 2.11 -9.61 -24.45
CA THR A 147 2.43 -11.03 -24.70
C THR A 147 3.21 -11.20 -25.99
#